data_AF-A0A2T8HG93-F1
#
_entry.id   AF-A0A2T8HG93-F1
#
_cell.length_a   1.000
_cell.length_b   1.000
_cell.length_c   1.000
_cell.angle_alpha   90.00
_cell.angle_beta   90.00
_cell.angle_gamma   90.00
#
_symmetry.space_group_name_H-M   'P 1'
#
loop_
_entity.id
_entity.type
_entity.pdbx_description
1 polymer ?
#
loop_
_entity_poly.entity_id
_entity_poly.type
_entity_poly.pdbx_seq_one_letter_code
_entity_poly.pdbx_strand_id
1 'polypeptide(L)' 'MGIIFLLIGCSALVAILFLGAFFWANKTGQHQDTDTPAYRILFDDELEENH' A
#
# COMPACT_ATOMS: atom_id res chain seq x y z
N MET A 1 21.64 3.11 -32.01
CA MET A 1 20.44 2.25 -32.12
C MET A 1 20.36 1.16 -31.04
N GLY A 2 21.45 0.48 -30.67
CA GLY A 2 21.42 -0.53 -29.58
C GLY A 2 21.00 0.00 -28.20
N ILE A 3 21.40 1.23 -27.85
CA ILE A 3 21.05 1.85 -26.56
C ILE A 3 19.53 2.04 -26.39
N ILE A 4 18.80 2.24 -27.50
CA ILE A 4 17.36 2.49 -27.48
C ILE A 4 16.62 1.23 -27.03
N PHE A 5 17.02 0.06 -27.52
CA PHE A 5 16.45 -1.22 -27.10
C PHE A 5 16.71 -1.52 -25.61
N LEU A 6 17.90 -1.15 -25.11
CA LEU A 6 18.21 -1.26 -23.68
C LEU A 6 17.31 -0.35 -22.84
N LEU A 7 17.15 0.91 -23.25
CA LEU A 7 16.29 1.88 -22.55
C LEU A 7 14.82 1.44 -22.54
N ILE A 8 14.31 0.90 -23.66
CA ILE A 8 12.96 0.34 -23.74
C ILE A 8 12.80 -0.81 -22.74
N GLY A 9 13.73 -1.77 -22.74
CA GLY A 9 13.70 -2.89 -21.79
C GLY A 9 13.77 -2.42 -20.33
N CYS A 10 14.63 -1.45 -20.02
CA CYS A 10 14.74 -0.86 -18.69
C CYS A 10 13.43 -0.18 -18.26
N SER A 11 12.82 0.63 -19.13
CA SER A 11 11.53 1.29 -18.83
C SER A 11 10.40 0.29 -18.61
N ALA A 12 10.33 -0.77 -19.42
CA ALA A 12 9.34 -1.83 -19.26
C ALA A 12 9.51 -2.58 -17.93
N LEU A 13 10.75 -2.88 -17.54
CA LEU A 13 11.07 -3.50 -16.27
C LEU A 13 10.61 -2.63 -15.10
N VAL A 14 10.91 -1.33 -15.12
CA VAL A 14 10.47 -0.38 -14.09
C VAL A 14 8.95 -0.31 -14.02
N ALA A 15 8.26 -0.28 -15.17
CA ALA A 15 6.79 -0.25 -15.21
C ALA A 15 6.17 -1.51 -14.58
N ILE A 16 6.72 -2.69 -14.86
CA ILE A 16 6.26 -3.97 -14.28
C ILE A 16 6.52 -4.00 -12.77
N LEU A 17 7.70 -3.57 -12.32
CA LEU A 17 8.01 -3.49 -10.90
C LEU A 17 7.07 -2.55 -10.16
N PHE A 18 6.82 -1.37 -10.72
CA PHE A 18 5.89 -0.40 -10.16
C PHE A 18 4.47 -0.97 -10.04
N LEU A 19 3.98 -1.62 -11.11
CA LEU A 19 2.65 -2.23 -11.12
C LEU A 19 2.55 -3.39 -10.12
N GLY A 20 3.57 -4.22 -10.00
CA GLY A 20 3.64 -5.30 -9.01
C GLY A 20 3.62 -4.78 -7.58
N ALA A 21 4.43 -3.74 -7.29
CA ALA A 21 4.44 -3.06 -6.00
C ALA A 21 3.08 -2.43 -5.68
N PHE A 22 2.41 -1.84 -6.66
CA PHE A 22 1.07 -1.27 -6.50
C PHE A 22 0.05 -2.33 -6.04
N PHE A 23 -0.03 -3.47 -6.71
CA PHE A 23 -0.95 -4.53 -6.29
C PHE A 23 -0.60 -5.11 -4.91
N TRP A 24 0.70 -5.27 -4.60
CA TRP A 24 1.16 -5.71 -3.29
C TRP A 24 0.77 -4.74 -2.18
N ALA A 25 0.97 -3.43 -2.37
CA ALA A 25 0.59 -2.39 -1.41
C ALA A 25 -0.93 -2.37 -1.16
N ASN A 26 -1.74 -2.53 -2.21
CA ASN A 26 -3.20 -2.59 -2.08
C ASN A 26 -3.66 -3.85 -1.32
N LYS A 27 -2.98 -5.00 -1.51
CA LYS A 27 -3.33 -6.24 -0.80
C LYS A 27 -2.90 -6.23 0.68
N THR A 28 -1.89 -5.46 1.05
CA THR A 28 -1.30 -5.47 2.40
C THR A 28 -2.18 -4.83 3.47
N GLY A 29 -3.38 -4.32 3.13
CA GLY A 29 -4.31 -3.80 4.14
C GLY A 29 -3.82 -2.55 4.85
N GLN A 30 -2.79 -1.86 4.33
CA GLN A 30 -2.28 -0.60 4.91
C GLN A 30 -3.34 0.51 5.01
N HIS A 31 -4.48 0.36 4.34
CA HIS A 31 -5.59 1.31 4.34
C HIS A 31 -6.63 1.02 5.43
N GLN A 32 -6.39 0.03 6.29
CA GLN A 32 -7.33 -0.38 7.34
C GLN A 32 -7.28 0.53 8.57
N ASP A 33 -6.19 1.25 8.79
CA ASP A 33 -6.04 2.21 9.88
C ASP A 33 -6.49 3.61 9.43
N THR A 34 -7.74 3.70 8.98
CA THR A 34 -8.39 4.95 8.58
C THR A 34 -8.94 5.75 9.77
N ASP A 35 -9.05 5.12 10.94
CA ASP A 35 -9.54 5.77 12.15
C ASP A 35 -8.40 6.55 12.81
N THR A 36 -8.67 7.82 13.11
CA THR A 36 -7.66 8.66 13.77
C THR A 36 -7.47 8.18 15.21
N PRO A 37 -6.24 8.12 15.74
CA PRO A 37 -5.96 7.65 17.10
C PRO A 37 -6.77 8.39 18.18
N ALA A 38 -7.08 9.68 17.99
CA ALA A 38 -7.91 10.46 18.90
C ALA A 38 -9.39 9.98 18.96
N TYR A 39 -9.91 9.44 17.85
CA TYR A 39 -11.27 8.89 17.80
C TYR A 39 -11.32 7.51 18.47
N ARG A 40 -10.32 6.65 18.22
CA ARG A 40 -10.22 5.33 18.87
C ARG A 40 -10.21 5.44 20.40
N ILE A 41 -9.40 6.34 20.94
CA ILE A 41 -9.22 6.49 22.40
C ILE A 41 -10.52 6.89 23.13
N LEU A 42 -11.48 7.52 22.44
CA LEU A 42 -12.73 7.96 23.05
C LEU A 42 -13.69 6.79 23.31
N PHE A 43 -13.55 5.70 22.56
CA PHE A 43 -14.46 4.55 22.60
C PHE A 43 -13.76 3.23 22.96
N ASP A 44 -12.45 3.24 23.21
CA ASP A 44 -11.68 2.07 23.66
C ASP A 44 -12.27 1.48 24.95
N ASP A 45 -12.71 2.33 25.88
CA ASP A 45 -13.27 1.91 27.17
C ASP A 45 -14.64 1.20 27.05
N GLU A 46 -15.45 1.50 26.00
CA GLU A 46 -16.78 0.89 25.80
C GLU A 46 -16.72 -0.52 25.20
N LEU A 47 -15.62 -0.85 24.52
CA LEU A 47 -15.40 -2.16 23.90
C LEU A 47 -14.93 -3.21 24.91
N GLU A 48 -14.28 -2.80 26.01
CA GLU A 48 -13.84 -3.71 27.08
C GLU A 48 -14.98 -4.17 28.01
N GLU A 49 -16.08 -3.41 28.13
CA GLU A 49 -17.18 -3.72 29.05
C GLU A 49 -18.13 -4.83 28.53
N ASN A 50 -18.05 -5.19 27.25
CA ASN A 50 -18.95 -6.15 26.59
C ASN A 50 -18.37 -7.58 26.47
N HIS A 51 -17.33 -7.92 27.23
CA HIS A 51 -16.72 -9.26 27.29
C HIS A 51 -16.57 -9.76 28.73
#